data_AF-A0A975IIW2-F1
#
_entry.id   AF-A0A975IIW2-F1
#
_cell.length_a   1.000
_cell.length_b   1.000
_cell.length_c   1.000
_cell.angle_alpha   90.00
_cell.angle_beta   90.00
_cell.angle_gamma   90.00
#
_symmetry.space_group_name_H-M   'P 1'
#
loop_
_entity.id
_entity.type
_entity.pdbx_description
1 polymer ?
#
loop_
_entity_poly.entity_id
_entity_poly.type
_entity_poly.pdbx_seq_one_letter_code
_entity_poly.pdbx_strand_id
1 'polypeptide(L)'
;MRLKDVATIRLDFADADFWLVRRGSLETIGQPTKTYSPYYIGIRIEQTALILPDYLYYVFMHLHQVGQWKPLAHGTLSLVHIRTEDVRNIALTH
;
A
#
# COMPACT_ATOMS: atom_id res chain seq x y z
N MET A 1 -11.58 -3.82 11.12
CA MET A 1 -10.70 -4.77 10.41
C MET A 1 -9.48 -4.03 9.91
N ARG A 2 -8.28 -4.58 10.06
CA ARG A 2 -7.03 -4.01 9.51
C ARG A 2 -6.60 -4.77 8.27
N LEU A 3 -5.78 -4.14 7.43
CA LEU A 3 -5.27 -4.77 6.21
C LEU A 3 -4.54 -6.09 6.48
N LYS A 4 -3.73 -6.15 7.55
CA LYS A 4 -3.01 -7.36 7.95
C LYS A 4 -3.90 -8.56 8.26
N ASP A 5 -5.18 -8.34 8.54
CA ASP A 5 -6.12 -9.42 8.86
C ASP A 5 -6.60 -10.14 7.59
N VAL A 6 -6.52 -9.50 6.42
CA VAL A 6 -7.09 -9.99 5.14
C VAL A 6 -6.05 -10.19 4.04
N ALA A 7 -4.84 -9.66 4.20
CA ALA A 7 -3.81 -9.66 3.18
C ALA A 7 -2.41 -9.91 3.76
N THR A 8 -1.55 -10.53 2.97
CA THR A 8 -0.11 -10.66 3.21
C THR A 8 0.60 -9.43 2.64
N ILE A 9 1.34 -8.72 3.50
CA ILE A 9 2.08 -7.50 3.14
C ILE A 9 3.58 -7.69 3.40
N ARG A 10 4.37 -7.61 2.33
CA ARG A 10 5.83 -7.72 2.40
C ARG A 10 6.50 -7.00 1.23
N LEU A 11 7.79 -6.75 1.38
CA LEU A 11 8.66 -6.28 0.29
C LEU A 11 8.98 -7.45 -0.64
N ASP A 12 9.42 -7.13 -1.85
CA ASP A 12 9.88 -8.11 -2.83
C ASP A 12 8.89 -9.27 -3.03
N PHE A 13 7.62 -8.89 -3.26
CA PHE A 13 6.53 -9.84 -3.41
C PHE A 13 6.10 -9.92 -4.87
N ALA A 14 6.75 -10.79 -5.64
CA ALA A 14 6.45 -10.96 -7.07
C ALA A 14 5.02 -11.46 -7.34
N ASP A 15 4.48 -12.30 -6.45
CA ASP A 15 3.13 -12.87 -6.56
C ASP A 15 2.05 -12.02 -5.85
N ALA A 16 2.29 -10.72 -5.66
CA ALA A 16 1.30 -9.82 -5.09
C ALA A 16 0.22 -9.44 -6.12
N ASP A 17 -0.98 -9.13 -5.65
CA ASP A 17 -2.08 -8.67 -6.52
C ASP A 17 -1.86 -7.23 -7.03
N PHE A 18 -1.16 -6.43 -6.21
CA PHE A 18 -0.67 -5.10 -6.57
C PHE A 18 0.43 -4.64 -5.59
N TRP A 19 1.06 -3.51 -5.93
CA TRP A 19 2.18 -2.94 -5.17
C TRP A 19 1.94 -1.48 -4.83
N LEU A 20 2.66 -0.99 -3.83
CA LEU A 20 2.73 0.42 -3.44
C LEU A 20 4.13 0.97 -3.58
N VAL A 21 4.21 2.19 -4.12
CA VAL A 21 5.44 2.97 -4.15
C VAL A 21 5.88 3.26 -2.72
N ARG A 22 6.93 2.58 -2.29
CA ARG A 22 7.47 2.68 -0.93
C ARG A 22 8.26 3.96 -0.69
N ARG A 23 9.02 4.41 -1.70
CA ARG A 23 9.99 5.51 -1.61
C ARG A 23 9.82 6.42 -2.81
N GLY A 24 9.81 7.73 -2.57
CA GLY A 24 9.64 8.74 -3.61
C GLY A 24 9.45 10.12 -3.00
N SER A 25 8.75 11.01 -3.71
CA SER A 25 8.28 12.28 -3.17
C SER A 25 7.03 12.07 -2.30
N LEU A 26 6.64 13.12 -1.56
CA LEU A 26 5.37 13.17 -0.82
C LEU A 26 4.13 13.01 -1.73
N GLU A 27 4.28 13.24 -3.03
CA GLU A 27 3.19 13.10 -4.01
C GLU A 27 3.09 11.68 -4.57
N THR A 28 4.21 10.97 -4.70
CA THR A 28 4.25 9.62 -5.28
C THR A 28 4.13 8.50 -4.24
N ILE A 29 4.35 8.81 -2.96
CA ILE A 29 4.42 7.80 -1.91
C ILE A 29 3.05 7.14 -1.65
N GLY A 30 3.05 5.81 -1.52
CA GLY A 30 1.83 5.04 -1.35
C GLY A 30 0.95 4.95 -2.59
N GLN A 31 1.43 5.43 -3.75
CA GLN A 31 0.73 5.25 -5.01
C GLN A 31 0.65 3.75 -5.36
N PRO A 32 -0.54 3.21 -5.63
CA PRO A 32 -0.68 1.84 -6.06
C PRO A 32 -0.28 1.66 -7.52
N THR A 33 0.27 0.49 -7.83
CA THR A 33 0.70 0.11 -9.18
C THR A 33 0.52 -1.38 -9.41
N LYS A 34 0.31 -1.77 -10.66
CA LYS A 34 0.28 -3.16 -11.13
C LYS A 34 1.62 -3.60 -11.73
N THR A 35 2.65 -2.74 -11.66
CA THR A 35 4.02 -3.07 -12.10
C THR A 35 4.86 -3.49 -10.90
N TYR A 36 5.38 -4.72 -10.93
CA TYR A 36 6.27 -5.22 -9.90
C TYR A 36 7.59 -4.44 -9.84
N SER A 37 8.08 -4.23 -8.63
CA SER A 37 9.44 -3.80 -8.33
C SER A 37 9.84 -4.39 -6.98
N PRO A 38 11.08 -4.89 -6.82
CA PRO A 38 11.55 -5.43 -5.54
C PRO A 38 11.56 -4.39 -4.41
N TYR A 39 11.56 -3.10 -4.77
CA TYR A 39 11.55 -2.00 -3.81
C TYR A 39 10.15 -1.59 -3.34
N TYR A 40 9.09 -2.10 -3.98
CA TYR A 40 7.73 -1.78 -3.63
C TYR A 40 7.19 -2.69 -2.53
N ILE A 41 6.15 -2.21 -1.84
CA ILE A 41 5.41 -3.01 -0.87
C ILE A 41 4.34 -3.77 -1.64
N GLY A 42 4.44 -5.09 -1.71
CA GLY A 42 3.42 -5.92 -2.33
C GLY A 42 2.33 -6.30 -1.35
N ILE A 43 1.10 -6.32 -1.86
CA ILE A 43 -0.11 -6.70 -1.13
C ILE A 43 -0.74 -7.87 -1.87
N ARG A 44 -0.83 -9.03 -1.22
CA ARG A 44 -1.59 -10.18 -1.70
C ARG A 44 -2.79 -10.44 -0.81
N ILE A 45 -3.98 -10.45 -1.37
CA ILE A 45 -5.23 -10.68 -0.65
C ILE A 45 -5.38 -12.18 -0.45
N GLU A 46 -5.49 -12.61 0.82
CA GLU A 46 -5.69 -14.02 1.15
C GLU A 46 -7.19 -14.34 1.29
N GLN A 47 -7.99 -13.37 1.75
CA GLN A 47 -9.42 -13.53 1.98
C GLN A 47 -10.25 -12.94 0.84
N THR A 48 -10.12 -13.50 -0.36
CA THR A 48 -10.81 -13.03 -1.58
C THR A 48 -12.34 -13.12 -1.51
N ALA A 49 -12.88 -13.97 -0.64
CA ALA A 49 -14.30 -14.04 -0.33
C ALA A 49 -14.83 -12.80 0.44
N LEU A 50 -13.94 -12.06 1.11
CA LEU A 50 -14.29 -10.83 1.84
C LEU A 50 -14.00 -9.58 1.02
N ILE A 51 -12.84 -9.54 0.34
CA ILE A 51 -12.36 -8.37 -0.38
C ILE A 51 -11.79 -8.81 -1.72
N LEU A 52 -12.26 -8.17 -2.80
CA LEU A 52 -11.69 -8.37 -4.13
C LEU A 52 -10.38 -7.58 -4.28
N PRO A 53 -9.33 -8.16 -4.89
CA PRO A 53 -8.06 -7.48 -5.12
C PRO A 53 -8.18 -6.15 -5.86
N ASP A 54 -9.01 -6.10 -6.91
CA ASP A 54 -9.18 -4.89 -7.71
C ASP A 54 -9.95 -3.81 -6.98
N TYR A 55 -10.95 -4.18 -6.16
CA TYR A 55 -11.62 -3.23 -5.28
C TYR A 55 -10.61 -2.60 -4.31
N LEU A 56 -9.78 -3.42 -3.68
CA LEU A 56 -8.76 -2.94 -2.75
C LEU A 56 -7.73 -2.03 -3.44
N TYR A 57 -7.34 -2.34 -4.68
CA TYR A 57 -6.49 -1.45 -5.48
C TYR A 57 -7.11 -0.05 -5.63
N TYR A 58 -8.40 0.06 -5.96
CA TYR A 58 -9.08 1.36 -6.07
C TYR A 58 -9.25 2.06 -4.72
N VAL A 59 -9.44 1.32 -3.62
CA VAL A 59 -9.40 1.90 -2.27
C VAL A 59 -8.05 2.55 -2.01
N PHE A 60 -6.94 1.89 -2.37
CA PHE A 60 -5.60 2.45 -2.20
C PHE A 60 -5.33 3.64 -3.14
N MET A 61 -5.94 3.65 -4.34
CA MET A 61 -5.93 4.84 -5.21
C MET A 61 -6.63 6.01 -4.54
N HIS A 62 -7.79 5.79 -3.92
CA HIS A 62 -8.51 6.81 -3.19
C HIS A 62 -7.69 7.34 -2.00
N LEU A 63 -7.13 6.44 -1.18
CA LEU A 63 -6.25 6.80 -0.05
C LEU A 63 -5.07 7.67 -0.51
N HIS A 64 -4.48 7.34 -1.67
CA HIS A 64 -3.43 8.14 -2.27
C HIS A 64 -3.90 9.53 -2.66
N GLN A 65 -5.03 9.65 -3.35
CA GLN A 65 -5.61 10.91 -3.78
C GLN A 65 -5.98 11.84 -2.60
N VAL A 66 -6.51 11.30 -1.51
CA VAL A 66 -6.83 12.09 -0.31
C VAL A 66 -5.62 12.39 0.57
N GLY A 67 -4.44 11.91 0.20
CA GLY A 67 -3.19 12.20 0.91
C GLY A 67 -3.00 11.45 2.23
N GLN A 68 -3.67 10.31 2.42
CA GLN A 68 -3.57 9.49 3.65
C GLN A 68 -2.14 8.99 3.93
N TRP A 69 -1.28 8.92 2.91
CA TRP A 69 0.12 8.51 3.06
C TRP A 69 1.04 9.61 3.59
N LYS A 70 0.67 10.89 3.44
CA LYS A 70 1.55 12.01 3.80
C LYS A 70 1.90 12.04 5.29
N PRO A 71 0.97 11.80 6.24
CA PRO A 71 1.29 11.75 7.67
C PRO A 71 2.13 10.52 8.07
N LEU A 72 2.12 9.47 7.26
CA LEU A 72 2.88 8.23 7.48
C LEU A 72 4.28 8.29 6.86
N ALA A 73 4.58 9.35 6.11
CA ALA A 73 5.84 9.50 5.39
C ALA A 73 7.00 9.80 6.35
N HIS A 74 8.09 9.04 6.21
CA HIS A 74 9.32 9.25 6.95
C HIS A 74 10.43 9.76 6.02
N GLY A 75 11.14 10.83 6.42
CA GLY A 75 12.28 11.36 5.66
C GLY A 75 12.27 12.88 5.55
N THR A 76 12.96 13.39 4.54
CA THR A 76 13.04 14.83 4.25
C THR A 76 12.10 15.19 3.10
N LEU A 77 11.80 16.48 2.91
CA LEU A 77 10.82 16.97 1.94
C LEU A 77 11.05 16.50 0.49
N SER A 78 12.31 16.23 0.12
CA SER A 78 12.68 15.77 -1.22
C SER A 78 12.59 14.25 -1.40
N LEU A 79 12.70 13.48 -0.31
CA LEU A 79 12.74 12.02 -0.38
C LEU A 79 12.19 11.40 0.90
N VAL A 80 11.05 10.74 0.76
CA VAL A 80 10.33 10.09 1.84
C VAL A 80 10.13 8.61 1.56
N HIS A 81 9.84 7.86 2.62
CA HIS A 81 9.47 6.44 2.54
C HIS A 81 8.39 6.06 3.56
N ILE A 82 7.65 5.00 3.25
CA ILE A 82 6.71 4.33 4.15
C ILE A 82 7.25 2.93 4.49
N ARG A 83 6.84 2.40 5.63
CA ARG A 83 7.21 1.07 6.10
C ARG A 83 6.07 0.10 5.82
N THR A 84 6.40 -1.18 5.71
CA THR A 84 5.40 -2.24 5.59
C THR A 84 4.45 -2.27 6.78
N GLU A 85 4.93 -1.87 7.97
CA GLU A 85 4.11 -1.83 9.19
C GLU A 85 3.04 -0.72 9.15
N ASP A 86 3.35 0.41 8.53
CA ASP A 86 2.37 1.51 8.33
C ASP A 86 1.21 1.01 7.45
N VAL A 87 1.55 0.28 6.38
CA VAL A 87 0.58 -0.33 5.45
C VAL A 87 -0.26 -1.41 6.14
N ARG A 88 0.35 -2.28 6.94
CA ARG A 88 -0.36 -3.36 7.67
C ARG A 88 -1.43 -2.85 8.62
N ASN A 89 -1.23 -1.68 9.22
CA ASN A 89 -2.11 -1.14 10.24
C ASN A 89 -3.22 -0.24 9.69
N ILE A 90 -3.32 -0.09 8.37
CA ILE A 90 -4.43 0.63 7.73
C ILE A 90 -5.75 -0.03 8.12
N ALA A 91 -6.66 0.79 8.65
CA ALA A 91 -8.02 0.39 8.94
C ALA A 91 -8.83 0.32 7.63
N LEU A 92 -9.48 -0.82 7.38
CA LEU A 92 -10.38 -1.05 6.25
C LEU A 92 -11.83 -0.73 6.65
N THR A 93 -12.04 0.35 7.39
CA THR A 93 -13.34 0.75 7.93
C THR A 93 -14.05 1.73 7.00
N HIS A 94 -15.35 1.51 6.81
CA HIS A 94 -16.31 2.59 6.60
C HIS A 94 -16.67 3.23 7.94
#